data_AF-A0A2K2G569-F1
#
_entry.id   AF-A0A2K2G569-F1
#
_cell.length_a   1.000
_cell.length_b   1.000
_cell.length_c   1.000
_cell.angle_alpha   90.00
_cell.angle_beta   90.00
_cell.angle_gamma   90.00
#
_symmetry.space_group_name_H-M   'P 1'
#
loop_
_entity.id
_entity.type
_entity.pdbx_description
1 polymer ?
#
loop_
_entity_poly.entity_id
_entity_poly.type
_entity_poly.pdbx_seq_one_letter_code
_entity_poly.pdbx_strand_id
1 'polypeptide(L)'
;MLRFIAAAAVAAAAISPALAKDKDTQVVDPDKKVCRFEAPTGSIMRKRVCHTAAEWKLIDSAGTTQAGQMVGRANTMGGPGGTAQ
;
A
#
# COMPACT_ATOMS: atom_id res chain seq x y z
N MET A 1 20.20 12.01 51.54
CA MET A 1 21.20 12.88 50.88
C MET A 1 21.84 12.14 49.71
N LEU A 2 21.24 12.24 48.52
CA LEU A 2 21.90 12.07 47.21
C LEU A 2 20.86 12.56 46.17
N ARG A 3 20.67 13.88 46.07
CA ARG A 3 21.25 14.67 44.96
C ARG A 3 20.80 14.08 43.61
N PHE A 4 19.62 14.48 43.12
CA PHE A 4 19.52 15.54 42.11
C PHE A 4 20.47 15.35 40.91
N ILE A 5 20.51 14.19 40.26
CA ILE A 5 21.01 14.07 38.88
C ILE A 5 20.24 12.97 38.16
N ALA A 6 19.11 13.34 37.53
CA ALA A 6 18.63 12.69 36.30
C ALA A 6 17.49 13.49 35.66
N ALA A 7 17.53 14.83 35.76
CA ALA A 7 16.75 15.71 34.91
C ALA A 7 17.48 15.82 33.56
N ALA A 8 17.35 14.82 32.67
CA ALA A 8 17.75 14.92 31.25
C ALA A 8 17.36 13.70 30.39
N ALA A 9 16.23 13.02 30.64
CA ALA A 9 15.63 12.16 29.61
C ALA A 9 14.54 12.95 28.87
N VAL A 10 14.97 14.08 28.32
CA VAL A 10 14.20 14.93 27.42
C VAL A 10 13.92 14.14 26.15
N ALA A 11 12.63 13.93 25.90
CA ALA A 11 11.99 14.04 24.59
C ALA A 11 12.72 13.43 23.38
N ALA A 12 12.47 12.15 23.10
CA ALA A 12 12.66 11.60 21.76
C ALA A 12 11.61 10.53 21.37
N ALA A 13 10.49 10.42 22.08
CA ALA A 13 9.42 9.47 21.78
C ALA A 13 8.29 10.06 20.89
N ALA A 14 8.56 11.14 20.15
CA ALA A 14 7.58 11.76 19.26
C ALA A 14 8.18 12.02 17.87
N ILE A 15 8.69 10.97 17.23
CA ILE A 15 8.86 10.94 15.78
C ILE A 15 7.71 10.15 15.19
N SER A 16 6.49 10.63 15.43
CA SER A 16 5.31 10.15 14.69
C SER A 16 5.55 10.48 13.22
N PRO A 17 5.51 9.52 12.30
CA PRO A 17 5.44 9.84 10.88
C PRO A 17 4.05 10.41 10.59
N ALA A 18 3.87 11.70 10.86
CA ALA A 18 2.76 12.50 10.38
C ALA A 18 2.95 12.72 8.88
N LEU A 19 2.70 11.68 8.09
CA LEU A 19 2.42 11.78 6.66
C LEU A 19 1.23 10.88 6.30
N ALA A 20 0.15 10.99 7.05
CA ALA A 20 -1.17 10.78 6.48
C ALA A 20 -1.51 12.05 5.69
N LYS A 21 -1.05 12.14 4.44
CA LYS A 21 -1.61 13.12 3.52
C LYS A 21 -3.07 12.75 3.32
N ASP A 22 -3.94 13.57 3.88
CA ASP A 22 -5.35 13.67 3.51
C ASP A 22 -5.44 13.60 1.98
N LYS A 23 -5.99 12.49 1.49
CA LYS A 23 -6.37 12.38 0.09
C LYS A 23 -7.60 13.25 -0.07
N ASP A 24 -7.37 14.54 -0.25
CA ASP A 24 -8.34 15.42 -0.87
C ASP A 24 -8.83 14.68 -2.12
N THR A 25 -10.10 14.31 -2.12
CA THR A 25 -10.74 13.62 -3.24
C THR A 25 -11.00 14.68 -4.30
N GLN A 26 -9.92 15.28 -4.80
CA GLN A 26 -9.94 16.12 -5.96
C GLN A 26 -10.44 15.23 -7.09
N VAL A 27 -11.59 15.59 -7.66
CA VAL A 27 -12.17 14.95 -8.83
C VAL A 27 -11.05 14.85 -9.87
N VAL A 28 -10.45 13.66 -9.97
CA VAL A 28 -9.33 13.43 -10.86
C VAL A 28 -9.94 13.42 -12.24
N ASP A 29 -9.70 14.50 -12.98
CA ASP A 29 -10.02 14.57 -14.40
C ASP A 29 -9.55 13.24 -15.06
N PRO A 30 -10.48 12.47 -15.65
CA PRO A 30 -10.19 11.13 -16.17
C PRO A 30 -9.10 11.15 -17.25
N ASP A 31 -8.93 12.27 -17.95
CA ASP A 31 -7.96 12.47 -19.02
C ASP A 31 -6.59 12.96 -18.52
N LYS A 32 -6.49 13.32 -17.24
CA LYS A 32 -5.23 13.74 -16.63
C LYS A 32 -4.21 12.60 -16.72
N LYS A 33 -3.07 12.90 -17.35
CA LYS A 33 -1.92 11.99 -17.36
C LYS A 33 -1.28 11.92 -15.97
N VAL A 34 -1.18 10.71 -15.44
CA VAL A 34 -0.57 10.37 -14.16
C VAL A 34 0.61 9.43 -14.42
N CYS A 35 1.80 9.84 -13.99
CA CYS A 35 3.01 9.02 -14.11
C CYS A 35 3.27 8.25 -12.82
N ARG A 36 3.33 6.92 -12.89
CA ARG A 36 3.70 6.03 -11.78
C ARG A 36 5.04 5.34 -12.08
N PHE A 37 5.78 4.98 -11.04
CA PHE A 37 7.00 4.18 -11.18
C PHE A 37 6.65 2.70 -10.96
N GLU A 38 6.60 1.95 -12.05
CA GLU A 38 6.28 0.52 -12.02
C GLU A 38 7.57 -0.31 -11.99
N ALA A 39 7.54 -1.39 -11.22
CA ALA A 39 8.58 -2.42 -11.20
C ALA A 39 8.11 -3.59 -12.08
N PRO A 40 8.44 -3.61 -13.39
CA PRO A 40 8.02 -4.71 -14.24
C PRO A 40 8.63 -6.02 -13.73
N THR A 41 7.82 -7.08 -13.74
CA THR A 41 8.21 -8.40 -13.26
C THR A 41 9.48 -8.86 -13.98
N GLY A 42 10.50 -9.29 -13.21
CA GLY A 42 11.80 -9.73 -13.77
C GLY A 42 12.83 -8.62 -13.99
N SER A 43 12.54 -7.36 -13.67
CA SER A 43 13.53 -6.28 -13.65
C SER A 43 13.69 -5.71 -12.24
N ILE A 44 14.94 -5.45 -11.84
CA ILE A 44 15.26 -4.75 -10.59
C ILE A 44 15.03 -3.24 -10.74
N MET A 45 15.08 -2.73 -11.98
CA MET A 45 14.92 -1.30 -12.27
C MET A 45 13.44 -0.95 -12.47
N ARG A 46 13.00 0.07 -11.73
CA ARG A 46 11.69 0.69 -11.90
C ARG A 46 11.70 1.64 -13.08
N LYS A 47 10.66 1.58 -13.91
CA LYS A 47 10.46 2.52 -15.04
C LYS A 47 9.30 3.46 -14.75
N ARG A 48 9.40 4.71 -15.21
CA ARG A 48 8.30 5.66 -15.16
C ARG A 48 7.34 5.38 -16.32
N VAL A 49 6.08 5.09 -16.00
CA VAL A 49 5.02 4.86 -16.98
C VAL A 49 3.92 5.89 -16.74
N CYS A 50 3.47 6.54 -17.81
CA CYS A 50 2.45 7.58 -17.74
C CYS A 50 1.19 7.14 -18.47
N HIS A 51 0.09 7.05 -17.73
CA HIS A 51 -1.24 6.69 -18.24
C HIS A 51 -2.26 7.75 -17.81
N THR A 52 -3.43 7.79 -18.43
CA THR A 52 -4.54 8.61 -17.93
C THR A 52 -5.09 8.04 -16.62
N ALA A 53 -5.82 8.84 -15.86
CA ALA A 53 -6.49 8.34 -14.65
C ALA A 53 -7.51 7.23 -14.98
N ALA A 54 -8.21 7.34 -16.12
CA ALA A 54 -9.09 6.30 -16.62
C ALA A 54 -8.34 4.99 -16.96
N GLU A 55 -7.20 5.09 -17.64
CA GLU A 55 -6.35 3.93 -17.98
C GLU A 55 -5.81 3.26 -16.71
N TRP A 56 -5.37 4.02 -15.71
CA TRP A 56 -4.93 3.47 -14.43
C TRP A 56 -6.04 2.71 -13.70
N LYS A 57 -7.27 3.23 -13.72
CA LYS A 57 -8.42 2.56 -13.11
C LYS A 57 -8.69 1.19 -13.75
N LEU A 58 -8.54 1.09 -15.07
CA LEU A 58 -8.66 -0.18 -15.79
C LEU A 58 -7.55 -1.17 -15.38
N ILE A 59 -6.30 -0.71 -15.31
CA ILE A 59 -5.15 -1.52 -14.88
C ILE A 59 -5.35 -2.03 -13.44
N ASP A 60 -5.74 -1.15 -12.51
CA ASP A 60 -5.96 -1.48 -11.10
C ASP A 60 -7.13 -2.48 -10.94
N SER A 61 -8.20 -2.34 -11.74
CA SER A 61 -9.33 -3.27 -11.74
C SER A 61 -8.96 -4.67 -12.22
N ALA A 62 -8.15 -4.76 -13.29
CA ALA A 62 -7.70 -6.02 -13.86
C ALA A 62 -6.81 -6.79 -12.86
N GLY A 63 -5.94 -6.09 -12.14
CA GLY A 63 -5.10 -6.68 -11.10
C GLY A 63 -5.91 -7.19 -9.89
N THR A 64 -6.92 -6.43 -9.46
CA THR A 64 -7.76 -6.80 -8.32
C THR A 64 -8.57 -8.07 -8.57
N THR A 65 -9.15 -8.22 -9.77
CA THR A 65 -9.89 -9.43 -10.15
C THR A 65 -9.01 -10.68 -10.14
N GLN A 66 -7.79 -10.59 -10.64
CA GLN A 66 -6.87 -11.72 -10.67
C GLN A 66 -6.36 -12.08 -9.26
N ALA A 67 -5.99 -11.08 -8.46
CA ALA A 67 -5.57 -11.28 -7.08
C ALA A 67 -6.70 -11.89 -6.23
N GLY A 68 -7.94 -11.40 -6.37
CA GLY A 68 -9.09 -11.94 -5.66
C GLY A 68 -9.38 -13.40 -5.99
N GLN A 69 -9.20 -13.81 -7.25
CA GLN A 69 -9.34 -15.22 -7.65
C GLN A 69 -8.24 -16.10 -7.06
N MET A 70 -7.00 -15.63 -7.02
CA MET A 70 -5.90 -16.38 -6.41
C MET A 70 -6.04 -16.49 -4.89
N VAL A 71 -6.46 -15.42 -4.22
CA VAL A 71 -6.73 -15.43 -2.77
C VAL A 71 -7.94 -16.31 -2.44
N GLY A 72 -9.03 -16.21 -3.20
CA GLY A 72 -10.20 -17.07 -3.04
C GLY A 72 -9.86 -18.55 -3.22
N ARG A 73 -9.03 -18.88 -4.22
CA ARG A 73 -8.53 -20.24 -4.44
C ARG A 73 -7.53 -20.71 -3.38
N ALA A 74 -6.70 -19.82 -2.85
CA ALA A 74 -5.82 -20.13 -1.73
C ALA A 74 -6.63 -20.45 -0.45
N ASN A 75 -7.70 -19.69 -0.19
CA ASN A 75 -8.58 -19.92 0.95
C ASN A 75 -9.37 -21.22 0.83
N THR A 76 -9.74 -21.66 -0.38
CA THR A 76 -10.42 -22.95 -0.58
C THR A 76 -9.47 -24.15 -0.54
N MET A 77 -8.17 -23.96 -0.81
CA MET A 77 -7.17 -25.04 -0.77
C MET A 77 -6.34 -25.09 0.52
N GLY A 78 -6.34 -24.03 1.35
CA GLY A 78 -5.64 -23.96 2.64
C GLY A 78 -6.55 -24.02 3.87
N GLY A 79 -7.86 -24.22 3.68
CA GLY A 79 -8.80 -24.41 4.77
C GLY A 79 -8.62 -25.78 5.43
N PRO A 80 -8.63 -25.87 6.78
CA PRO A 80 -8.61 -27.16 7.49
C PRO A 80 -9.96 -27.86 7.26
N GLY A 81 -10.05 -28.65 6.19
CA GLY A 81 -11.11 -29.62 6.00
C GLY A 81 -10.71 -30.96 6.59
N GLY A 82 -10.75 -31.09 7.92
CA GLY A 82 -10.63 -32.38 8.59
C GLY A 82 -11.85 -32.64 9.48
N THR A 83 -12.91 -33.22 8.89
CA THR A 83 -14.07 -33.96 9.48
C THR A 83 -14.80 -33.32 10.70
N ALA A 84 -16.13 -33.24 10.80
CA ALA A 84 -17.12 -34.30 10.57
C ALA A 84 -18.52 -33.68 10.46
N GLN A 85 -19.33 -34.22 9.54
CA GLN A 85 -20.78 -34.36 9.72
C GLN A 85 -21.02 -35.74 10.34
#